data_AF-V6KT73-F1
#
_entry.id   AF-V6KT73-F1
#
_cell.length_a   1.000
_cell.length_b   1.000
_cell.length_c   1.000
_cell.angle_alpha   90.00
_cell.angle_beta   90.00
_cell.angle_gamma   90.00
#
_symmetry.space_group_name_H-M   'P 1'
#
loop_
_entity.id
_entity.type
_entity.pdbx_description
1 polymer ?
#
loop_
_entity_poly.entity_id
_entity_poly.type
_entity_poly.pdbx_seq_one_letter_code
_entity_poly.pdbx_strand_id
1 'polypeptide(L)' 'HPLDALKSLCAEVSADEVIVLTDPHYVEEFFHRDWASRARHKVGVPVLKLFSHSKA' A
#
# COMPACT_ATOMS: atom_id res chain seq x y z
N HIS A 1 7.68 -10.79 -5.69
CA HIS A 1 6.32 -10.62 -5.10
C HIS A 1 5.99 -9.12 -5.04
N PRO A 2 4.73 -8.66 -5.07
CA PRO A 2 4.40 -7.22 -5.19
C PRO A 2 5.10 -6.30 -4.17
N LEU A 3 5.28 -6.74 -2.92
CA LEU A 3 6.02 -5.97 -1.90
C LEU A 3 7.51 -5.78 -2.21
N ASP A 4 8.15 -6.72 -2.93
CA ASP A 4 9.56 -6.59 -3.31
C ASP A 4 9.72 -5.50 -4.37
N ALA A 5 8.78 -5.45 -5.33
CA ALA A 5 8.74 -4.41 -6.34
C ALA A 5 8.53 -3.04 -5.70
N LEU A 6 7.57 -2.92 -4.77
CA LEU A 6 7.33 -1.69 -4.03
C LEU A 6 8.57 -1.23 -3.23
N LYS A 7 9.24 -2.16 -2.54
CA LYS A 7 10.48 -1.86 -1.79
C LYS A 7 11.58 -1.35 -2.73
N SER A 8 11.77 -2.01 -3.87
CA SER A 8 12.80 -1.64 -4.84
C SER A 8 12.53 -0.23 -5.39
N LEU A 9 11.27 0.05 -5.73
CA LEU A 9 10.86 1.37 -6.19
C LEU A 9 11.10 2.45 -5.13
N CYS A 10 10.75 2.21 -3.86
CA CYS A 10 10.99 3.17 -2.79
C CYS A 10 12.48 3.53 -2.65
N ALA A 11 13.36 2.52 -2.77
CA ALA A 11 14.79 2.72 -2.72
C ALA A 11 15.30 3.49 -3.96
N GLU A 12 14.79 3.17 -5.14
CA GLU A 12 15.14 3.82 -6.40
C GLU A 12 14.82 5.32 -6.39
N VAL A 13 13.62 5.68 -5.90
CA VAL A 13 13.16 7.07 -5.89
C VAL A 13 13.51 7.81 -4.60
N SER A 14 14.14 7.13 -3.63
CA SER A 14 14.35 7.65 -2.26
C SER A 14 13.05 8.20 -1.65
N ALA A 15 11.98 7.40 -1.68
CA ALA A 15 10.69 7.81 -1.17
C ALA A 15 10.72 8.03 0.35
N ASP A 16 10.02 9.05 0.83
CA ASP A 16 9.83 9.30 2.28
C ASP A 16 8.58 8.62 2.85
N GLU A 17 7.58 8.30 2.01
CA GLU A 17 6.30 7.71 2.43
C GLU A 17 5.67 6.89 1.29
N VAL A 18 4.87 5.88 1.65
CA VAL A 18 3.96 5.17 0.73
C VAL A 18 2.51 5.48 1.07
N ILE A 19 1.74 5.94 0.08
CA ILE A 19 0.29 6.15 0.20
C ILE A 19 -0.44 5.11 -0.66
N VAL A 20 -1.32 4.33 -0.05
CA VAL A 20 -2.17 3.34 -0.73
C VAL A 20 -3.60 3.88 -0.81
N LEU A 21 -4.07 4.19 -2.01
CA LEU A 21 -5.46 4.59 -2.28
C LEU A 21 -6.27 3.40 -2.81
N THR A 22 -7.47 3.17 -2.30
CA THR A 22 -8.34 2.05 -2.70
C THR A 22 -9.80 2.49 -2.77
N ASP A 23 -10.53 2.05 -3.80
CA ASP A 23 -11.96 2.34 -3.93
C ASP A 23 -12.82 1.65 -2.85
N PRO A 24 -13.93 2.28 -2.41
CA PRO A 24 -14.81 1.78 -1.37
C PRO A 24 -15.76 0.70 -1.91
N HIS A 25 -15.20 -0.37 -2.45
CA HIS A 25 -15.90 -1.64 -2.52
C HIS A 25 -15.43 -2.44 -1.31
N TYR A 26 -16.35 -3.00 -0.52
CA TYR A 26 -16.01 -3.83 0.64
C TYR A 26 -15.25 -5.09 0.17
N VAL A 27 -13.92 -5.00 0.07
CA VAL A 27 -12.96 -6.01 0.54
C VAL A 27 -13.29 -7.47 0.15
N GLU A 28 -13.77 -7.76 -1.07
CA GLU A 28 -14.10 -9.16 -1.43
C GLU A 28 -12.87 -10.09 -1.37
N GLU A 29 -11.68 -9.49 -1.42
CA GLU A 29 -10.51 -10.03 -0.78
C GLU A 29 -9.82 -8.90 -0.01
N PHE A 30 -9.63 -8.99 1.31
CA PHE A 30 -8.34 -8.52 1.84
C PHE A 30 -7.33 -9.29 1.00
N PHE A 31 -6.55 -8.74 0.04
CA PHE A 31 -5.67 -9.44 -0.92
C PHE A 31 -4.70 -10.48 -0.28
N HIS A 32 -5.29 -11.52 0.29
CA HIS A 32 -4.85 -12.63 1.12
C HIS A 32 -4.24 -12.28 2.50
N ARG A 33 -4.80 -11.21 3.11
CA ARG A 33 -4.58 -10.65 4.48
C ARG A 33 -3.30 -9.82 4.68
N ASP A 34 -3.45 -8.50 4.61
CA ASP A 34 -2.61 -7.51 5.31
C ASP A 34 -1.44 -6.88 4.54
N TRP A 35 -1.58 -6.62 3.23
CA TRP A 35 -0.50 -6.03 2.40
C TRP A 35 0.01 -4.68 2.90
N ALA A 36 -0.89 -3.77 3.32
CA ALA A 36 -0.48 -2.48 3.87
C ALA A 36 0.34 -2.62 5.16
N SER A 37 -0.04 -3.54 6.05
CA SER A 37 0.72 -3.86 7.25
C SER A 37 2.04 -4.55 6.95
N ARG A 38 2.07 -5.52 6.02
CA ARG A 38 3.31 -6.14 5.54
C ARG A 38 4.23 -5.12 4.87
N ALA A 39 3.68 -4.16 4.14
CA ALA A 39 4.42 -3.07 3.53
C ALA A 39 5.11 -2.23 4.60
N ARG A 40 4.44 -1.86 5.70
CA ARG A 40 5.05 -1.12 6.83
C ARG A 40 6.33 -1.77 7.34
N HIS A 41 6.38 -3.10 7.40
CA HIS A 41 7.56 -3.84 7.83
C HIS A 41 8.60 -4.09 6.73
N LYS A 42 8.26 -3.88 5.46
CA LYS A 42 9.08 -4.28 4.30
C LYS A 42 9.71 -3.12 3.54
N VAL A 43 9.03 -1.98 3.44
CA VAL A 43 9.49 -0.82 2.65
C VAL A 43 10.41 0.12 3.41
N GLY A 44 10.41 0.06 4.75
CA GLY A 44 11.30 0.86 5.61
C GLY A 44 10.87 2.32 5.79
N VAL A 45 9.78 2.72 5.16
CA VAL A 45 9.19 4.07 5.25
C VAL A 45 7.74 4.00 5.73
N PRO A 46 7.18 5.09 6.30
CA PRO A 46 5.78 5.15 6.71
C PRO A 46 4.82 4.74 5.59
N VAL A 47 3.71 4.09 5.98
CA VAL A 47 2.67 3.66 5.04
C VAL A 47 1.29 4.10 5.52
N LEU A 48 0.65 4.96 4.74
CA LEU A 48 -0.72 5.44 4.92
C LEU A 48 -1.68 4.71 3.97
N LYS A 49 -2.84 4.30 4.48
CA LYS A 49 -3.91 3.73 3.66
C LYS A 49 -5.09 4.68 3.64
N LEU A 50 -5.50 5.08 2.45
CA LEU A 50 -6.65 5.95 2.18
C LEU A 50 -7.72 5.17 1.42
N PHE A 51 -8.97 5.46 1.72
CA PHE A 51 -10.11 4.98 0.95
C PHE A 51 -10.64 6.14 0.13
N SER A 52 -10.85 5.92 -1.17
CA SER A 52 -11.48 6.93 -2.00
C SER A 52 -12.93 7.10 -1.54
N HIS A 53 -13.46 8.32 -1.64
CA HIS A 53 -14.86 8.60 -1.42
C HIS A 53 -15.38 9.33 -2.66
N SER A 54 -15.73 8.57 -3.69
CA SER A 54 -16.57 9.10 -4.76
C SER A 54 -17.97 8.53 -4.59
N LYS A 55 -18.97 9.43 -4.55
CA LYS A 55 -20.32 9.04 -4.93
C LYS A 55 -20.27 8.95 -6.46
N ALA A 56 -20.37 7.73 -6.98
CA ALA A 56 -20.71 7.52 -8.38
C ALA A 56 -22.04 8.22 -8.70
#